data_AF-A0A416W430-F1
#
_entry.id   AF-A0A416W430-F1
#
_cell.length_a   1.000
_cell.length_b   1.000
_cell.length_c   1.000
_cell.angle_alpha   90.00
_cell.angle_beta   90.00
_cell.angle_gamma   90.00
#
_symmetry.space_group_name_H-M   'P 1'
#
loop_
_entity.id
_entity.type
_entity.pdbx_description
1 polymer ?
#
loop_
_entity_poly.entity_id
_entity_poly.type
_entity_poly.pdbx_seq_one_letter_code
_entity_poly.pdbx_strand_id
1 'polypeptide(L)'
;MKNKLLLLVILGITFFASCSDDDDKYGPKDFNGTYSAASTDHVLDLKYSNAIFTGKSVEFNSVDGKKGTFKLQGVVPGEQEIVIPNVDLTGSNSVYSFSVEDKDADRTVTLTGTVEKGKLSLKVDVKFAQNDLMNTWDFSSVKMAWTPHDYPLTEVDLGFTKMKLTTGLLATMAPTMLGKELKNYLQNVTFREDGNIVAKYNAATATEADPEPAADWQASPLNLVHYRVKDGVCYVYLNIEMIMRQVEEDQAGGRSTGTDPILGALEQLLTNGIPVHFEITDGSALYVYLDEVVLKQVGPLVPMLEGLIPDDMAFEATFLGKTISVPLKPILENLPGALEATTAMEVGLKFNVTE
;
A
#
# COMPACT_ATOMS: atom_id res chain seq x y z
N MET A 1 -25.11 -23.57 5.40
CA MET A 1 -24.45 -24.46 6.41
C MET A 1 -23.12 -23.89 6.91
N LYS A 2 -22.32 -23.19 6.09
CA LYS A 2 -21.05 -22.56 6.51
C LYS A 2 -21.19 -21.54 7.66
N ASN A 3 -22.19 -20.65 7.64
CA ASN A 3 -22.37 -19.64 8.70
C ASN A 3 -22.79 -20.23 10.06
N LYS A 4 -23.47 -21.39 10.08
CA LYS A 4 -23.83 -22.09 11.33
C LYS A 4 -22.64 -22.84 11.94
N LEU A 5 -21.71 -23.31 11.10
CA LEU A 5 -20.49 -23.97 11.55
C LEU A 5 -19.51 -22.97 12.18
N LEU A 6 -19.39 -21.77 11.60
CA LEU A 6 -18.53 -20.71 12.13
C LEU A 6 -18.98 -20.22 13.52
N LEU A 7 -20.30 -20.06 13.71
CA LEU A 7 -20.93 -19.70 14.98
C LEU A 7 -20.67 -20.76 16.08
N LEU A 8 -20.68 -22.05 15.72
CA LEU A 8 -20.39 -23.16 16.63
C LEU A 8 -18.92 -23.22 17.07
N VAL A 9 -17.98 -22.81 16.22
CA VAL A 9 -16.54 -22.75 16.56
C VAL A 9 -16.23 -21.58 17.50
N ILE A 10 -16.89 -20.43 17.32
CA ILE A 10 -16.74 -19.25 18.19
C ILE A 10 -17.31 -19.51 19.60
N LEU A 11 -18.42 -20.25 19.70
CA LEU A 11 -18.98 -20.71 20.99
C LEU A 11 -18.05 -21.67 21.77
N GLY A 12 -17.07 -22.30 21.11
CA GLY A 12 -16.12 -23.20 21.77
C GLY A 12 -14.96 -22.50 22.48
N ILE A 13 -14.69 -21.23 22.16
CA ILE A 13 -13.57 -20.45 22.70
C ILE A 13 -13.94 -19.78 24.05
N THR A 14 -15.22 -19.75 24.42
CA THR A 14 -15.71 -19.08 25.64
C THR A 14 -15.54 -19.89 26.94
N PHE A 15 -14.78 -20.98 26.96
CA PHE A 15 -14.68 -21.88 28.14
C PHE A 15 -13.49 -21.67 29.08
N PHE A 16 -12.67 -20.62 28.89
CA PHE A 16 -11.61 -20.28 29.84
C PHE A 16 -11.65 -18.80 30.22
N ALA A 17 -12.62 -18.41 31.05
CA ALA A 17 -12.57 -17.15 31.79
C ALA A 17 -12.96 -17.40 33.25
N SER A 18 -11.98 -17.18 34.12
CA SER A 18 -11.98 -17.32 35.57
C SER A 18 -13.15 -16.57 36.23
N CYS A 19 -13.84 -17.23 37.18
CA CYS A 19 -14.70 -16.53 38.14
C CYS A 19 -13.83 -15.60 39.02
N SER A 20 -13.99 -14.29 38.86
CA SER A 20 -13.82 -13.37 39.98
C SER A 20 -15.12 -12.61 40.19
N ASP A 21 -15.63 -12.80 41.39
CA ASP A 21 -16.84 -12.26 41.98
C ASP A 21 -16.61 -10.77 42.29
N ASP A 22 -17.07 -9.88 41.40
CA ASP A 22 -17.34 -8.46 41.69
C ASP A 22 -18.28 -7.90 40.61
N ASP A 23 -19.47 -7.52 41.07
CA ASP A 23 -20.67 -7.20 40.29
C ASP A 23 -20.62 -5.80 39.63
N ASP A 24 -19.94 -5.71 38.48
CA ASP A 24 -20.34 -4.80 37.41
C ASP A 24 -20.43 -5.61 36.11
N LYS A 25 -21.63 -6.12 35.80
CA LYS A 25 -21.89 -6.80 34.52
C LYS A 25 -21.98 -5.77 33.40
N TYR A 26 -20.83 -5.27 32.96
CA TYR A 26 -20.77 -4.36 31.82
C TYR A 26 -21.37 -5.05 30.58
N GLY A 27 -22.29 -4.35 29.95
CA GLY A 27 -22.94 -4.78 28.71
C GLY A 27 -22.38 -4.02 27.51
N PRO A 28 -22.84 -4.36 26.30
CA PRO A 28 -22.37 -3.68 25.09
C PRO A 28 -22.59 -2.17 25.10
N LYS A 29 -23.56 -1.66 25.88
CA LYS A 29 -23.81 -0.21 26.03
C LYS A 29 -22.64 0.52 26.69
N ASP A 30 -21.91 -0.18 27.56
CA ASP A 30 -20.79 0.36 28.32
C ASP A 30 -19.47 0.30 27.53
N PHE A 31 -19.49 -0.31 26.34
CA PHE A 31 -18.32 -0.50 25.48
C PHE A 31 -18.27 0.48 24.31
N ASN A 32 -19.18 1.46 24.26
CA ASN A 32 -19.21 2.44 23.17
C ASN A 32 -17.91 3.24 23.13
N GLY A 33 -17.35 3.42 21.94
CA GLY A 33 -16.10 4.16 21.78
C GLY A 33 -15.48 4.00 20.40
N THR A 34 -14.44 4.79 20.16
CA THR A 34 -13.57 4.65 18.98
C THR A 34 -12.34 3.82 19.37
N TYR A 35 -12.21 2.66 18.75
CA TYR A 35 -11.14 1.73 18.98
C TYR A 35 -10.02 1.94 17.98
N SER A 36 -8.77 1.95 18.45
CA SER A 36 -7.58 2.00 17.59
C SER A 36 -6.40 1.28 18.26
N ALA A 37 -5.39 0.91 17.48
CA ALA A 37 -4.21 0.23 18.02
C ALA A 37 -3.40 1.12 19.00
N ALA A 38 -3.46 2.44 18.81
CA ALA A 38 -2.75 3.42 19.63
C ALA A 38 -3.50 3.84 20.91
N SER A 39 -4.77 3.45 21.06
CA SER A 39 -5.60 3.82 22.21
C SER A 39 -5.28 2.95 23.43
N THR A 40 -5.17 3.55 24.62
CA THR A 40 -5.00 2.84 25.90
C THR A 40 -6.32 2.39 26.51
N ASP A 41 -7.42 3.09 26.17
CA ASP A 41 -8.73 2.90 26.79
C ASP A 41 -9.66 2.06 25.92
N HIS A 42 -9.45 2.08 24.60
CA HIS A 42 -10.23 1.36 23.60
C HIS A 42 -9.29 0.72 22.56
N VAL A 43 -8.64 -0.38 22.96
CA VAL A 43 -7.64 -1.08 22.15
C VAL A 43 -8.31 -1.83 21.00
N LEU A 44 -7.85 -1.61 19.77
CA LEU A 44 -8.26 -2.38 18.59
C LEU A 44 -7.20 -3.45 18.24
N ASP A 45 -7.60 -4.72 18.30
CA ASP A 45 -6.87 -5.84 17.69
C ASP A 45 -7.53 -6.17 16.34
N LEU A 46 -7.02 -5.53 15.27
CA LEU A 46 -7.55 -5.65 13.92
C LEU A 46 -6.71 -6.60 13.07
N LYS A 47 -7.39 -7.57 12.45
CA LYS A 47 -6.82 -8.42 11.41
C LYS A 47 -7.59 -8.28 10.10
N TYR A 48 -6.86 -8.14 9.00
CA TYR A 48 -7.37 -8.17 7.64
C TYR A 48 -6.82 -9.40 6.93
N SER A 49 -7.68 -10.24 6.37
CA SER A 49 -7.29 -11.53 5.76
C SER A 49 -6.41 -12.41 6.67
N ASN A 50 -6.69 -12.40 7.98
CA ASN A 50 -5.94 -13.06 9.07
C ASN A 50 -4.54 -12.47 9.38
N ALA A 51 -4.10 -11.40 8.72
CA ALA A 51 -2.86 -10.69 9.05
C ALA A 51 -3.15 -9.44 9.87
N ILE A 52 -2.20 -9.04 10.72
CA ILE A 52 -2.30 -7.80 11.52
C ILE A 52 -2.52 -6.61 10.58
N PHE A 53 -3.40 -5.69 10.97
CA PHE A 53 -3.71 -4.51 10.19
C PHE A 53 -3.82 -3.28 11.08
N THR A 54 -2.70 -2.57 11.27
CA THR A 54 -2.64 -1.35 12.09
C THR A 54 -2.87 -0.08 11.27
N GLY A 55 -2.92 1.07 11.96
CA GLY A 55 -3.13 2.39 11.38
C GLY A 55 -4.59 2.62 10.97
N LYS A 56 -5.53 1.97 11.66
CA LYS A 56 -6.98 2.00 11.40
C LYS A 56 -7.75 2.14 12.71
N SER A 57 -9.00 2.59 12.58
CA SER A 57 -9.92 2.74 13.70
C SER A 57 -11.30 2.18 13.39
N VAL A 58 -12.00 1.79 14.46
CA VAL A 58 -13.37 1.29 14.40
C VAL A 58 -14.17 1.92 15.52
N GLU A 59 -15.22 2.64 15.17
CA GLU A 59 -16.20 3.10 16.14
C GLU A 59 -17.24 2.00 16.37
N PHE A 60 -17.45 1.65 17.64
CA PHE A 60 -18.47 0.72 18.08
C PHE A 60 -19.53 1.44 18.92
N ASN A 61 -20.80 1.17 18.62
CA ASN A 61 -21.93 1.71 19.36
C ASN A 61 -23.03 0.66 19.55
N SER A 62 -23.51 0.50 20.78
CA SER A 62 -24.73 -0.25 21.13
C SER A 62 -25.65 0.60 21.99
N VAL A 63 -26.91 0.73 21.56
CA VAL A 63 -27.95 1.50 22.28
C VAL A 63 -28.84 0.57 23.11
N ASP A 64 -29.19 -0.59 22.56
CA ASP A 64 -30.09 -1.57 23.17
C ASP A 64 -29.36 -2.65 23.99
N GLY A 65 -28.01 -2.71 23.89
CA GLY A 65 -27.17 -3.69 24.57
C GLY A 65 -27.25 -5.09 23.95
N LYS A 66 -27.87 -5.23 22.78
CA LYS A 66 -28.08 -6.49 22.07
C LYS A 66 -27.56 -6.45 20.65
N LYS A 67 -27.62 -5.28 20.01
CA LYS A 67 -27.11 -5.03 18.67
C LYS A 67 -26.02 -3.97 18.72
N GLY A 68 -25.01 -4.16 17.87
CA GLY A 68 -23.93 -3.21 17.64
C GLY A 68 -24.07 -2.50 16.30
N THR A 69 -23.50 -1.31 16.21
CA THR A 69 -23.18 -0.62 14.97
C THR A 69 -21.67 -0.48 14.92
N PHE A 70 -21.07 -0.94 13.81
CA PHE A 70 -19.63 -0.85 13.57
C PHE A 70 -19.39 0.15 12.45
N LYS A 71 -18.59 1.17 12.73
CA LYS A 71 -18.15 2.15 11.75
C LYS A 71 -16.66 1.98 11.52
N LEU A 72 -16.30 1.36 10.40
CA LEU A 72 -14.94 1.04 10.01
C LEU A 72 -14.33 2.24 9.28
N GLN A 73 -13.18 2.75 9.73
CA GLN A 73 -12.51 3.91 9.14
C GLN A 73 -11.25 3.46 8.38
N GLY A 74 -11.32 3.52 7.04
CA GLY A 74 -10.23 3.13 6.14
C GLY A 74 -9.86 1.64 6.15
N VAL A 75 -10.71 0.78 6.73
CA VAL A 75 -10.41 -0.65 6.91
C VAL A 75 -10.60 -1.44 5.60
N VAL A 76 -11.56 -1.04 4.77
CA VAL A 76 -11.82 -1.69 3.50
C VAL A 76 -11.18 -0.87 2.38
N PRO A 77 -10.36 -1.48 1.50
CA PRO A 77 -9.69 -0.77 0.42
C PRO A 77 -10.65 0.06 -0.44
N GLY A 78 -10.32 1.34 -0.62
CA GLY A 78 -11.12 2.29 -1.38
C GLY A 78 -12.40 2.78 -0.72
N GLU A 79 -12.61 2.47 0.57
CA GLU A 79 -13.74 3.00 1.35
C GLU A 79 -13.20 3.70 2.59
N GLN A 80 -13.30 5.03 2.60
CA GLN A 80 -12.90 5.85 3.74
C GLN A 80 -13.69 5.47 5.00
N GLU A 81 -14.97 5.13 4.83
CA GLU A 81 -15.86 4.78 5.92
C GLU A 81 -16.92 3.78 5.48
N ILE A 82 -17.17 2.77 6.32
CA ILE A 82 -18.30 1.84 6.18
C ILE A 82 -19.04 1.77 7.50
N VAL A 83 -20.36 1.90 7.46
CA VAL A 83 -21.23 1.73 8.63
C VAL A 83 -22.06 0.46 8.47
N ILE A 84 -21.88 -0.49 9.39
CA ILE A 84 -22.62 -1.76 9.45
C ILE A 84 -23.51 -1.73 10.70
N PRO A 85 -24.80 -1.36 10.55
CA PRO A 85 -25.73 -1.27 11.68
C PRO A 85 -26.35 -2.62 12.03
N ASN A 86 -26.99 -2.69 13.20
CA ASN A 86 -27.89 -3.77 13.62
C ASN A 86 -27.24 -5.17 13.73
N VAL A 87 -25.93 -5.24 13.98
CA VAL A 87 -25.17 -6.48 14.13
C VAL A 87 -25.56 -7.17 15.43
N ASP A 88 -26.04 -8.42 15.36
CA ASP A 88 -26.41 -9.18 16.55
C ASP A 88 -25.17 -9.52 17.40
N LEU A 89 -25.27 -9.22 18.70
CA LEU A 89 -24.24 -9.52 19.69
C LEU A 89 -24.68 -10.73 20.52
N THR A 90 -23.81 -11.73 20.61
CA THR A 90 -24.07 -12.95 21.39
C THR A 90 -22.96 -13.14 22.41
N GLY A 91 -23.32 -13.23 23.68
CA GLY A 91 -22.35 -13.42 24.75
C GLY A 91 -22.95 -13.17 26.12
N SER A 92 -22.14 -13.42 27.14
CA SER A 92 -22.43 -13.19 28.55
C SER A 92 -21.12 -12.96 29.28
N ASN A 93 -21.16 -12.40 30.49
CA ASN A 93 -19.98 -12.14 31.31
C ASN A 93 -18.99 -11.15 30.67
N SER A 94 -19.51 -10.00 30.23
CA SER A 94 -18.70 -8.85 29.76
C SER A 94 -17.93 -9.05 28.44
N VAL A 95 -18.11 -10.18 27.76
CA VAL A 95 -17.55 -10.45 26.42
C VAL A 95 -18.67 -10.84 25.46
N TYR A 96 -18.73 -10.17 24.31
CA TYR A 96 -19.78 -10.37 23.31
C TYR A 96 -19.18 -10.61 21.94
N SER A 97 -19.53 -11.73 21.35
CA SER A 97 -19.10 -12.12 20.01
C SER A 97 -20.09 -11.63 18.95
N PHE A 98 -19.59 -11.40 17.74
CA PHE A 98 -20.39 -11.03 16.59
C PHE A 98 -19.86 -11.68 15.30
N SER A 99 -20.76 -11.86 14.34
CA SER A 99 -20.44 -12.24 12.96
C SER A 99 -21.48 -11.65 12.02
N VAL A 100 -21.03 -10.86 11.05
CA VAL A 100 -21.89 -10.21 10.06
C VAL A 100 -21.23 -10.19 8.69
N GLU A 101 -22.05 -10.24 7.66
CA GLU A 101 -21.65 -10.04 6.27
C GLU A 101 -22.32 -8.76 5.76
N ASP A 102 -21.52 -7.86 5.22
CA ASP A 102 -21.94 -6.67 4.47
C ASP A 102 -21.55 -6.87 3.01
N LYS A 103 -22.52 -6.78 2.11
CA LYS A 103 -22.34 -7.19 0.71
C LYS A 103 -23.12 -6.31 -0.25
N ASP A 104 -22.47 -5.96 -1.34
CA ASP A 104 -23.05 -5.30 -2.51
C ASP A 104 -22.62 -6.01 -3.82
N ALA A 105 -22.72 -5.32 -4.94
CA ALA A 105 -22.31 -5.83 -6.25
C ALA A 105 -20.79 -5.88 -6.43
N ASP A 106 -20.05 -5.01 -5.73
CA ASP A 106 -18.63 -4.78 -5.92
C ASP A 106 -17.78 -5.56 -4.92
N ARG A 107 -18.33 -5.90 -3.74
CA ARG A 107 -17.58 -6.61 -2.70
C ARG A 107 -18.46 -7.38 -1.72
N THR A 108 -17.81 -8.27 -0.98
CA THR A 108 -18.31 -8.89 0.25
C THR A 108 -17.33 -8.62 1.38
N VAL A 109 -17.80 -8.11 2.52
CA VAL A 109 -17.03 -7.88 3.75
C VAL A 109 -17.62 -8.71 4.86
N THR A 110 -16.83 -9.60 5.44
CA THR A 110 -17.21 -10.38 6.61
C THR A 110 -16.49 -9.85 7.83
N LEU A 111 -17.24 -9.48 8.85
CA LEU A 111 -16.71 -9.14 10.17
C LEU A 111 -16.96 -10.29 11.13
N THR A 112 -15.92 -10.67 11.86
CA THR A 112 -16.02 -11.60 12.99
C THR A 112 -15.17 -11.08 14.14
N GLY A 113 -15.63 -11.23 15.38
CA GLY A 113 -14.87 -10.70 16.48
C GLY A 113 -15.57 -10.76 17.82
N THR A 114 -14.96 -10.09 18.78
CA THR A 114 -15.44 -9.93 20.16
C THR A 114 -15.28 -8.48 20.60
N VAL A 115 -16.26 -7.99 21.35
CA VAL A 115 -16.18 -6.71 22.06
C VAL A 115 -16.30 -6.96 23.56
N GLU A 116 -15.40 -6.33 24.31
CA GLU A 116 -15.36 -6.32 25.77
C GLU A 116 -14.91 -4.93 26.26
N LYS A 117 -14.92 -4.71 27.59
CA LYS A 117 -14.56 -3.41 28.16
C LYS A 117 -13.16 -3.01 27.71
N GLY A 118 -13.08 -1.92 26.97
CA GLY A 118 -11.83 -1.33 26.48
C GLY A 118 -11.08 -2.14 25.42
N LYS A 119 -11.65 -3.22 24.88
CA LYS A 119 -11.04 -3.98 23.78
C LYS A 119 -12.02 -4.45 22.72
N LEU A 120 -11.63 -4.29 21.46
CA LEU A 120 -12.30 -4.82 20.29
C LEU A 120 -11.31 -5.70 19.52
N SER A 121 -11.57 -7.00 19.47
CA SER A 121 -10.85 -7.92 18.58
C SER A 121 -11.70 -8.12 17.34
N LEU A 122 -11.22 -7.65 16.19
CA LEU A 122 -11.94 -7.65 14.93
C LEU A 122 -11.12 -8.32 13.84
N LYS A 123 -11.71 -9.31 13.20
CA LYS A 123 -11.23 -9.89 11.96
C LYS A 123 -12.15 -9.47 10.81
N VAL A 124 -11.52 -8.97 9.75
CA VAL A 124 -12.15 -8.54 8.50
C VAL A 124 -11.63 -9.41 7.36
N ASP A 125 -12.56 -10.06 6.65
CA ASP A 125 -12.27 -10.74 5.39
C ASP A 125 -13.03 -10.02 4.27
N VAL A 126 -12.32 -9.54 3.25
CA VAL A 126 -12.91 -8.84 2.10
C VAL A 126 -12.71 -9.67 0.84
N LYS A 127 -13.71 -9.66 -0.05
CA LYS A 127 -13.64 -10.20 -1.41
C LYS A 127 -14.22 -9.19 -2.37
N PHE A 128 -13.41 -8.65 -3.27
CA PHE A 128 -13.87 -7.79 -4.34
C PHE A 128 -14.38 -8.59 -5.54
N ALA A 129 -15.25 -7.97 -6.34
CA ALA A 129 -15.65 -8.50 -7.63
C ALA A 129 -14.42 -8.72 -8.52
N GLN A 130 -14.49 -9.79 -9.33
CA GLN A 130 -13.42 -10.14 -10.25
C GLN A 130 -13.12 -8.99 -11.21
N ASN A 131 -11.85 -8.75 -11.46
CA ASN A 131 -11.36 -7.79 -12.46
C ASN A 131 -10.08 -8.33 -13.10
N ASP A 132 -9.72 -7.76 -14.25
CA ASP A 132 -8.65 -8.27 -15.10
C ASP A 132 -7.24 -8.17 -14.48
N LEU A 133 -7.05 -7.38 -13.42
CA LEU A 133 -5.76 -7.31 -12.72
C LEU A 133 -5.53 -8.50 -11.80
N MET A 134 -6.58 -9.22 -11.36
CA MET A 134 -6.51 -10.29 -10.35
C MET A 134 -5.71 -11.51 -10.83
N ASN A 135 -4.38 -11.40 -10.80
CA ASN A 135 -3.42 -12.41 -11.21
C ASN A 135 -2.04 -12.13 -10.59
N THR A 136 -1.11 -13.05 -10.80
CA THR A 136 0.33 -12.81 -10.62
C THR A 136 0.94 -12.40 -11.96
N TRP A 137 1.69 -11.30 -11.91
CA TRP A 137 2.29 -10.63 -13.06
C TRP A 137 3.80 -10.52 -12.86
N ASP A 138 4.58 -11.20 -13.68
CA ASP A 138 6.04 -11.20 -13.66
C ASP A 138 6.59 -9.92 -14.26
N PHE A 139 7.52 -9.28 -13.55
CA PHE A 139 8.15 -8.04 -13.97
C PHE A 139 8.93 -8.26 -15.27
N SER A 140 8.70 -7.40 -16.24
CA SER A 140 9.29 -7.49 -17.58
C SER A 140 10.27 -6.35 -17.85
N SER A 141 9.78 -5.10 -17.78
CA SER A 141 10.59 -3.92 -18.03
C SER A 141 9.94 -2.67 -17.44
N VAL A 142 10.65 -1.54 -17.51
CA VAL A 142 10.06 -0.21 -17.32
C VAL A 142 9.64 0.33 -18.69
N LYS A 143 8.62 1.18 -18.74
CA LYS A 143 8.27 2.02 -19.90
C LYS A 143 8.07 3.44 -19.43
N MET A 144 8.57 4.37 -20.24
CA MET A 144 8.43 5.80 -20.02
C MET A 144 8.09 6.51 -21.33
N ALA A 145 7.22 7.51 -21.24
CA ALA A 145 6.96 8.49 -22.29
C ALA A 145 6.93 9.89 -21.65
N TRP A 146 7.48 10.89 -22.32
CA TRP A 146 7.54 12.25 -21.77
C TRP A 146 7.49 13.31 -22.87
N THR A 147 6.47 14.17 -22.80
CA THR A 147 6.28 15.33 -23.69
C THR A 147 6.25 16.62 -22.86
N PRO A 148 6.96 17.69 -23.28
CA PRO A 148 7.78 17.81 -24.48
C PRO A 148 9.10 17.03 -24.38
N HIS A 149 9.73 16.71 -25.53
CA HIS A 149 10.92 15.85 -25.60
C HIS A 149 12.25 16.63 -25.53
N ASP A 150 12.19 17.94 -25.76
CA ASP A 150 13.34 18.84 -25.92
C ASP A 150 13.63 19.70 -24.69
N TYR A 151 12.85 19.55 -23.62
CA TYR A 151 13.09 20.29 -22.37
C TYR A 151 14.45 19.87 -21.79
N PRO A 152 15.38 20.82 -21.57
CA PRO A 152 16.72 20.51 -21.08
C PRO A 152 16.68 20.19 -19.58
N LEU A 153 17.30 19.06 -19.18
CA LEU A 153 17.44 18.66 -17.79
C LEU A 153 18.86 18.93 -17.26
N THR A 154 19.88 18.52 -18.02
CA THR A 154 21.29 18.74 -17.64
C THR A 154 22.22 18.58 -18.85
N GLU A 155 23.51 18.82 -18.65
CA GLU A 155 24.56 18.50 -19.62
C GLU A 155 25.48 17.40 -19.07
N VAL A 156 25.72 16.37 -19.88
CA VAL A 156 26.62 15.25 -19.55
C VAL A 156 27.88 15.37 -20.39
N ASP A 157 29.05 15.25 -19.75
CA ASP A 157 30.34 15.23 -20.44
C ASP A 157 30.64 13.82 -20.96
N LEU A 158 30.81 13.68 -22.27
CA LEU A 158 31.17 12.42 -22.92
C LEU A 158 32.69 12.21 -23.05
N GLY A 159 33.50 13.16 -22.55
CA GLY A 159 34.95 13.19 -22.65
C GLY A 159 35.50 13.71 -23.99
N PHE A 160 34.64 13.90 -24.99
CA PHE A 160 34.98 14.48 -26.29
C PHE A 160 33.98 15.56 -26.75
N THR A 161 32.82 15.64 -26.10
CA THR A 161 31.79 16.67 -26.30
C THR A 161 30.87 16.68 -25.09
N LYS A 162 30.13 17.77 -24.90
CA LYS A 162 29.01 17.82 -23.98
C LYS A 162 27.72 17.45 -24.71
N MET A 163 26.87 16.68 -24.06
CA MET A 163 25.56 16.30 -24.57
C MET A 163 24.48 16.87 -23.66
N LYS A 164 23.49 17.55 -24.25
CA LYS A 164 22.30 17.98 -23.51
C LYS A 164 21.42 16.76 -23.27
N LEU A 165 21.19 16.43 -22.00
CA LEU A 165 20.19 15.47 -21.59
C LEU A 165 18.84 16.20 -21.54
N THR A 166 17.93 15.82 -22.43
CA THR A 166 16.55 16.32 -22.44
C THR A 166 15.60 15.29 -21.85
N THR A 167 14.37 15.70 -21.56
CA THR A 167 13.27 14.81 -21.14
C THR A 167 13.08 13.63 -22.09
N GLY A 168 13.14 13.83 -23.41
CA GLY A 168 12.99 12.76 -24.39
C GLY A 168 14.16 11.77 -24.41
N LEU A 169 15.39 12.26 -24.24
CA LEU A 169 16.56 11.38 -24.12
C LEU A 169 16.52 10.60 -22.80
N LEU A 170 16.15 11.25 -21.70
CA LEU A 170 15.95 10.57 -20.42
C LEU A 170 14.85 9.50 -20.51
N ALA A 171 13.71 9.80 -21.14
CA ALA A 171 12.63 8.83 -21.36
C ALA A 171 13.06 7.61 -22.20
N THR A 172 14.09 7.74 -23.02
CA THR A 172 14.67 6.63 -23.79
C THR A 172 15.65 5.80 -22.96
N MET A 173 16.46 6.45 -22.12
CA MET A 173 17.55 5.82 -21.37
C MET A 173 17.11 5.25 -20.02
N ALA A 174 16.30 6.01 -19.27
CA ALA A 174 15.79 5.66 -17.95
C ALA A 174 15.17 4.25 -17.88
N PRO A 175 14.28 3.84 -18.81
CA PRO A 175 13.61 2.56 -18.70
C PRO A 175 14.53 1.35 -18.73
N THR A 176 15.60 1.40 -19.52
CA THR A 176 16.54 0.28 -19.63
C THR A 176 17.33 0.10 -18.34
N MET A 177 17.79 1.21 -17.74
CA MET A 177 18.61 1.15 -16.52
C MET A 177 17.73 0.82 -15.31
N LEU A 178 16.60 1.52 -15.15
CA LEU A 178 15.64 1.22 -14.08
C LEU A 178 15.12 -0.21 -14.19
N GLY A 179 14.89 -0.70 -15.42
CA GLY A 179 14.50 -2.09 -15.65
C GLY A 179 15.57 -3.10 -15.25
N LYS A 180 16.86 -2.79 -15.45
CA LYS A 180 17.97 -3.65 -15.01
C LYS A 180 18.04 -3.70 -13.48
N GLU A 181 18.01 -2.54 -12.82
CA GLU A 181 18.06 -2.47 -11.36
C GLU A 181 16.84 -3.15 -10.74
N LEU A 182 15.63 -2.80 -11.19
CA LEU A 182 14.40 -3.40 -10.67
C LEU A 182 14.35 -4.92 -10.87
N LYS A 183 14.94 -5.49 -11.93
CA LYS A 183 15.00 -6.96 -12.09
C LYS A 183 15.78 -7.67 -10.99
N ASN A 184 16.74 -7.00 -10.37
CA ASN A 184 17.49 -7.57 -9.25
C ASN A 184 16.69 -7.54 -7.94
N TYR A 185 15.65 -6.71 -7.86
CA TYR A 185 14.85 -6.48 -6.66
C TYR A 185 13.43 -7.04 -6.75
N LEU A 186 12.76 -6.98 -7.89
CA LEU A 186 11.35 -7.32 -8.07
C LEU A 186 11.21 -8.43 -9.10
N GLN A 187 10.64 -9.55 -8.67
CA GLN A 187 10.30 -10.66 -9.56
C GLN A 187 8.88 -10.52 -10.11
N ASN A 188 7.89 -10.35 -9.23
CA ASN A 188 6.49 -10.26 -9.64
C ASN A 188 5.61 -9.52 -8.63
N VAL A 189 4.40 -9.20 -9.06
CA VAL A 189 3.34 -8.64 -8.21
C VAL A 189 2.07 -9.49 -8.36
N THR A 190 1.35 -9.69 -7.26
CA THR A 190 0.08 -10.41 -7.23
C THR A 190 -1.02 -9.48 -6.74
N PHE A 191 -2.02 -9.26 -7.57
CA PHE A 191 -3.25 -8.57 -7.21
C PHE A 191 -4.26 -9.61 -6.70
N ARG A 192 -4.57 -9.57 -5.40
CA ARG A 192 -5.40 -10.57 -4.73
C ARG A 192 -6.88 -10.19 -4.74
N GLU A 193 -7.75 -11.19 -4.61
CA GLU A 193 -9.21 -10.98 -4.50
C GLU A 193 -9.60 -10.14 -3.26
N ASP A 194 -8.78 -10.18 -2.21
CA ASP A 194 -8.96 -9.39 -1.00
C ASP A 194 -8.42 -7.96 -1.12
N GLY A 195 -8.04 -7.53 -2.31
CA GLY A 195 -7.52 -6.20 -2.56
C GLY A 195 -6.08 -6.00 -2.12
N ASN A 196 -5.35 -6.99 -1.60
CA ASN A 196 -3.91 -6.85 -1.36
C ASN A 196 -3.11 -6.86 -2.68
N ILE A 197 -2.08 -6.03 -2.76
CA ILE A 197 -0.96 -6.23 -3.69
C ILE A 197 0.18 -6.86 -2.91
N VAL A 198 0.67 -8.02 -3.38
CA VAL A 198 1.84 -8.70 -2.80
C VAL A 198 2.95 -8.73 -3.83
N ALA A 199 4.12 -8.23 -3.48
CA ALA A 199 5.31 -8.29 -4.32
C ALA A 199 6.17 -9.50 -3.93
N LYS A 200 6.74 -10.19 -4.92
CA LYS A 200 7.86 -11.10 -4.70
C LYS A 200 9.16 -10.37 -5.01
N TYR A 201 9.97 -10.14 -3.99
CA TYR A 201 11.15 -9.28 -4.05
C TYR A 201 12.39 -9.95 -3.44
N ASN A 202 13.57 -9.44 -3.80
CA ASN A 202 14.84 -9.90 -3.29
C ASN A 202 15.17 -9.16 -1.99
N ALA A 203 15.19 -9.89 -0.87
CA ALA A 203 15.50 -9.38 0.46
C ALA A 203 17.00 -9.56 0.83
N ALA A 204 17.83 -10.02 -0.11
CA ALA A 204 19.25 -10.19 0.14
C ALA A 204 19.92 -8.85 0.43
N THR A 205 20.65 -8.77 1.55
CA THR A 205 21.37 -7.56 1.95
C THR A 205 22.86 -7.74 1.69
N ALA A 206 23.43 -6.89 0.84
CA ALA A 206 24.88 -6.87 0.64
C ALA A 206 25.59 -6.39 1.92
N THR A 207 26.70 -7.04 2.24
CA THR A 207 27.58 -6.66 3.37
C THR A 207 29.00 -6.48 2.87
N GLU A 208 29.88 -5.84 3.66
CA GLU A 208 31.29 -5.74 3.26
C GLU A 208 31.97 -7.10 3.05
N ALA A 209 31.51 -8.14 3.77
CA ALA A 209 32.03 -9.50 3.66
C ALA A 209 31.40 -10.29 2.50
N ASP A 210 30.22 -9.89 2.05
CA ASP A 210 29.47 -10.51 0.96
C ASP A 210 28.75 -9.42 0.14
N PRO A 211 29.45 -8.77 -0.79
CA PRO A 211 28.90 -7.64 -1.56
C PRO A 211 27.91 -8.09 -2.65
N GLU A 212 27.90 -9.37 -3.02
CA GLU A 212 27.02 -9.96 -4.04
C GLU A 212 26.32 -11.20 -3.46
N PRO A 213 25.45 -11.02 -2.46
CA PRO A 213 24.78 -12.15 -1.81
C PRO A 213 23.87 -12.87 -2.80
N ALA A 214 23.71 -14.18 -2.60
CA ALA A 214 22.71 -14.94 -3.32
C ALA A 214 21.32 -14.35 -3.08
N ALA A 215 20.49 -14.29 -4.14
CA ALA A 215 19.15 -13.73 -4.04
C ALA A 215 18.31 -14.48 -3.01
N ASP A 216 17.64 -13.73 -2.14
CA ASP A 216 16.70 -14.23 -1.13
C ASP A 216 15.30 -13.75 -1.51
N TRP A 217 14.62 -14.55 -2.34
CA TRP A 217 13.31 -14.18 -2.86
C TRP A 217 12.21 -14.43 -1.83
N GLN A 218 11.58 -13.35 -1.38
CA GLN A 218 10.52 -13.38 -0.39
C GLN A 218 9.25 -12.69 -0.92
N ALA A 219 8.11 -13.03 -0.33
CA ALA A 219 6.86 -12.33 -0.57
C ALA A 219 6.69 -11.21 0.46
N SER A 220 6.24 -10.04 0.02
CA SER A 220 5.94 -8.94 0.93
C SER A 220 4.84 -9.34 1.92
N PRO A 221 4.91 -8.86 3.18
CA PRO A 221 3.80 -8.99 4.12
C PRO A 221 2.48 -8.47 3.55
N LEU A 222 1.37 -9.02 4.04
CA LEU A 222 0.04 -8.52 3.71
C LEU A 222 -0.19 -7.14 4.35
N ASN A 223 -1.16 -6.41 3.79
CA ASN A 223 -1.67 -5.13 4.27
C ASN A 223 -0.66 -3.97 4.24
N LEU A 224 0.43 -4.09 3.46
CA LEU A 224 1.30 -2.97 3.11
C LEU A 224 0.66 -2.09 2.03
N VAL A 225 0.11 -2.72 1.00
CA VAL A 225 -0.51 -2.04 -0.15
C VAL A 225 -1.81 -2.75 -0.51
N HIS A 226 -2.85 -1.96 -0.69
CA HIS A 226 -4.12 -2.42 -1.22
C HIS A 226 -4.45 -1.76 -2.56
N TYR A 227 -5.40 -2.33 -3.30
CA TYR A 227 -5.94 -1.75 -4.52
C TYR A 227 -7.45 -1.91 -4.62
N ARG A 228 -8.06 -1.04 -5.42
CA ARG A 228 -9.45 -1.17 -5.87
C ARG A 228 -9.55 -0.66 -7.30
N VAL A 229 -10.17 -1.44 -8.18
CA VAL A 229 -10.54 -0.97 -9.52
C VAL A 229 -11.92 -0.33 -9.45
N LYS A 230 -12.03 0.91 -9.93
CA LYS A 230 -13.29 1.65 -10.02
C LYS A 230 -13.28 2.49 -11.29
N ASP A 231 -14.37 2.41 -12.06
CA ASP A 231 -14.54 3.17 -13.31
C ASP A 231 -13.38 3.00 -14.30
N GLY A 232 -12.78 1.79 -14.35
CA GLY A 232 -11.65 1.47 -15.22
C GLY A 232 -10.27 1.95 -14.72
N VAL A 233 -10.21 2.60 -13.55
CA VAL A 233 -8.96 3.07 -12.94
C VAL A 233 -8.61 2.20 -11.74
N CYS A 234 -7.34 1.83 -11.59
CA CYS A 234 -6.83 1.14 -10.41
C CYS A 234 -6.38 2.18 -9.38
N TYR A 235 -7.00 2.22 -8.22
CA TYR A 235 -6.56 3.06 -7.11
C TYR A 235 -5.71 2.22 -6.17
N VAL A 236 -4.49 2.69 -5.89
CA VAL A 236 -3.53 2.03 -5.00
C VAL A 236 -3.48 2.76 -3.67
N TYR A 237 -3.66 2.03 -2.57
CA TYR A 237 -3.72 2.55 -1.21
C TYR A 237 -2.52 2.03 -0.43
N LEU A 238 -1.68 2.93 0.05
CA LEU A 238 -0.52 2.58 0.87
C LEU A 238 -0.91 2.60 2.35
N ASN A 239 -0.58 1.54 3.08
CA ASN A 239 -0.69 1.55 4.53
C ASN A 239 0.62 2.02 5.16
N ILE A 240 0.79 3.34 5.27
CA ILE A 240 2.02 3.96 5.76
C ILE A 240 2.42 3.43 7.15
N GLU A 241 1.46 3.24 8.06
CA GLU A 241 1.74 2.68 9.39
C GLU A 241 2.40 1.30 9.31
N MET A 242 1.85 0.40 8.48
CA MET A 242 2.40 -0.95 8.31
C MET A 242 3.75 -0.93 7.56
N ILE A 243 3.89 -0.03 6.57
CA ILE A 243 5.16 0.15 5.84
C ILE A 243 6.24 0.66 6.79
N MET A 244 5.95 1.68 7.59
CA MET A 244 6.90 2.22 8.57
C MET A 244 7.27 1.19 9.62
N ARG A 245 6.30 0.41 10.11
CA ARG A 245 6.58 -0.68 11.04
C ARG A 245 7.49 -1.74 10.40
N GLN A 246 7.27 -2.10 9.15
CA GLN A 246 8.16 -3.02 8.43
C GLN A 246 9.58 -2.44 8.28
N VAL A 247 9.69 -1.16 7.94
CA VAL A 247 10.99 -0.47 7.84
C VAL A 247 11.71 -0.46 9.20
N GLU A 248 11.00 -0.24 10.31
CA GLU A 248 11.57 -0.29 11.66
C GLU A 248 11.95 -1.71 12.11
N GLU A 249 11.17 -2.72 11.71
CA GLU A 249 11.50 -4.13 11.94
C GLU A 249 12.78 -4.52 11.16
N ASP A 250 12.96 -3.98 9.95
CA ASP A 250 14.10 -4.26 9.07
C ASP A 250 15.34 -3.37 9.37
N GLN A 251 15.14 -2.17 9.91
CA GLN A 251 16.19 -1.20 10.24
C GLN A 251 16.12 -0.80 11.72
N ALA A 252 17.16 -1.10 12.49
CA ALA A 252 17.29 -0.69 13.90
C ALA A 252 17.53 0.83 14.10
N GLY A 253 16.78 1.71 13.44
CA GLY A 253 16.97 3.16 13.51
C GLY A 253 15.81 3.95 12.90
N GLY A 254 14.85 4.34 13.73
CA GLY A 254 13.67 5.11 13.34
C GLY A 254 13.97 6.50 12.77
N ARG A 255 13.02 7.02 11.99
CA ARG A 255 13.02 8.40 11.49
C ARG A 255 11.94 9.25 12.15
N SER A 256 12.33 10.50 12.40
CA SER A 256 11.53 11.57 13.01
C SER A 256 10.43 12.06 12.08
N THR A 257 9.19 12.12 12.58
CA THR A 257 8.04 12.74 11.92
C THR A 257 7.97 14.22 12.28
N GLY A 258 8.49 15.09 11.41
CA GLY A 258 8.23 16.53 11.46
C GLY A 258 6.97 16.85 10.65
N THR A 259 6.00 17.56 11.24
CA THR A 259 4.76 17.99 10.56
C THR A 259 5.05 19.18 9.64
N ASP A 260 5.08 18.95 8.33
CA ASP A 260 5.21 19.95 7.28
C ASP A 260 3.88 20.05 6.48
N PRO A 261 3.39 21.25 6.10
CA PRO A 261 2.22 21.41 5.20
C PRO A 261 2.29 20.59 3.89
N ILE A 262 3.48 20.21 3.42
CA ILE A 262 3.67 19.29 2.28
C ILE A 262 3.14 17.88 2.59
N LEU A 263 3.17 17.44 3.86
CA LEU A 263 2.58 16.18 4.29
C LEU A 263 1.06 16.17 4.13
N GLY A 264 0.37 17.30 4.28
CA GLY A 264 -1.09 17.34 4.15
C GLY A 264 -1.58 17.01 2.73
N ALA A 265 -0.85 17.45 1.69
CA ALA A 265 -1.16 17.11 0.31
C ALA A 265 -0.85 15.62 0.01
N LEU A 266 0.26 15.11 0.56
CA LEU A 266 0.62 13.70 0.49
C LEU A 266 -0.42 12.83 1.22
N GLU A 267 -0.85 13.22 2.40
CA GLU A 267 -1.91 12.56 3.18
C GLU A 267 -3.22 12.48 2.38
N GLN A 268 -3.62 13.55 1.68
CA GLN A 268 -4.82 13.52 0.84
C GLN A 268 -4.70 12.56 -0.35
N LEU A 269 -3.55 12.54 -1.03
CA LEU A 269 -3.29 11.60 -2.12
C LEU A 269 -3.31 10.15 -1.63
N LEU A 270 -2.67 9.89 -0.48
CA LEU A 270 -2.62 8.57 0.14
C LEU A 270 -3.99 8.14 0.69
N THR A 271 -4.80 9.08 1.17
CA THR A 271 -6.15 8.82 1.72
C THR A 271 -7.12 8.41 0.62
N ASN A 272 -7.08 9.07 -0.53
CA ASN A 272 -8.00 8.79 -1.64
C ASN A 272 -7.53 7.64 -2.54
N GLY A 273 -6.28 7.19 -2.36
CA GLY A 273 -5.62 6.24 -3.23
C GLY A 273 -4.98 6.93 -4.42
N ILE A 274 -3.81 6.44 -4.80
CA ILE A 274 -3.06 6.91 -5.95
C ILE A 274 -3.75 6.32 -7.19
N PRO A 275 -4.29 7.13 -8.11
CA PRO A 275 -4.82 6.61 -9.35
C PRO A 275 -3.66 6.11 -10.22
N VAL A 276 -3.75 4.85 -10.61
CA VAL A 276 -2.78 4.15 -11.43
C VAL A 276 -3.51 3.60 -12.64
N HIS A 277 -3.08 4.04 -13.82
CA HIS A 277 -3.63 3.56 -15.06
C HIS A 277 -3.09 2.18 -15.37
N PHE A 278 -3.89 1.38 -16.07
CA PHE A 278 -3.45 0.09 -16.55
C PHE A 278 -3.98 -0.23 -17.93
N GLU A 279 -3.16 -0.93 -18.71
CA GLU A 279 -3.50 -1.48 -20.01
C GLU A 279 -3.19 -2.97 -20.01
N ILE A 280 -4.15 -3.80 -20.43
CA ILE A 280 -3.95 -5.24 -20.59
C ILE A 280 -4.02 -5.57 -22.07
N THR A 281 -2.94 -6.13 -22.60
CA THR A 281 -2.84 -6.57 -24.00
C THR A 281 -3.03 -8.07 -24.06
N ASP A 282 -4.07 -8.51 -24.78
CA ASP A 282 -4.41 -9.92 -25.05
C ASP A 282 -4.52 -10.82 -23.80
N GLY A 283 -4.69 -10.23 -22.62
CA GLY A 283 -4.72 -10.95 -21.33
C GLY A 283 -3.37 -11.47 -20.85
N SER A 284 -2.28 -11.23 -21.58
CA SER A 284 -0.95 -11.79 -21.28
C SER A 284 0.09 -10.76 -20.88
N ALA A 285 -0.13 -9.48 -21.18
CA ALA A 285 0.79 -8.40 -20.84
C ALA A 285 0.04 -7.26 -20.16
N LEU A 286 0.64 -6.72 -19.10
CA LEU A 286 0.10 -5.65 -18.29
C LEU A 286 1.07 -4.47 -18.29
N TYR A 287 0.58 -3.27 -18.58
CA TYR A 287 1.30 -2.03 -18.35
C TYR A 287 0.59 -1.25 -17.25
N VAL A 288 1.28 -0.95 -16.15
CA VAL A 288 0.76 -0.17 -15.02
C VAL A 288 1.56 1.12 -14.92
N TYR A 289 0.92 2.29 -14.93
CA TYR A 289 1.62 3.56 -15.02
C TYR A 289 0.94 4.73 -14.31
N LEU A 290 1.77 5.71 -13.94
CA LEU A 290 1.34 7.03 -13.50
C LEU A 290 1.35 7.99 -14.68
N ASP A 291 0.35 8.85 -14.76
CA ASP A 291 0.25 9.90 -15.77
C ASP A 291 0.84 11.23 -15.30
N GLU A 292 0.84 12.25 -16.17
CA GLU A 292 1.32 13.58 -15.82
C GLU A 292 0.50 14.25 -14.72
N VAL A 293 -0.78 13.91 -14.55
CA VAL A 293 -1.64 14.51 -13.53
C VAL A 293 -1.13 14.10 -12.15
N VAL A 294 -0.90 12.81 -11.92
CA VAL A 294 -0.34 12.31 -10.67
C VAL A 294 1.08 12.78 -10.46
N LEU A 295 1.93 12.71 -11.50
CA LEU A 295 3.33 13.10 -11.40
C LEU A 295 3.50 14.59 -11.07
N LYS A 296 2.62 15.46 -11.56
CA LYS A 296 2.59 16.88 -11.18
C LYS A 296 2.13 17.11 -9.74
N GLN A 297 1.19 16.31 -9.23
CA GLN A 297 0.73 16.42 -7.83
C GLN A 297 1.83 16.06 -6.83
N VAL A 298 2.72 15.13 -7.18
CA VAL A 298 3.89 14.78 -6.35
C VAL A 298 5.12 15.65 -6.63
N GLY A 299 5.09 16.49 -7.68
CA GLY A 299 6.18 17.41 -8.04
C GLY A 299 6.69 18.28 -6.88
N PRO A 300 5.83 18.87 -6.04
CA PRO A 300 6.25 19.62 -4.85
C PRO A 300 7.07 18.83 -3.83
N LEU A 301 7.09 17.49 -3.89
CA LEU A 301 7.86 16.61 -3.00
C LEU A 301 9.30 16.40 -3.46
N VAL A 302 9.61 16.70 -4.72
CA VAL A 302 10.93 16.44 -5.32
C VAL A 302 12.09 17.03 -4.50
N PRO A 303 12.02 18.28 -3.98
CA PRO A 303 13.11 18.84 -3.16
C PRO A 303 13.41 18.03 -1.89
N MET A 304 12.44 17.30 -1.33
CA MET A 304 12.66 16.44 -0.17
C MET A 304 13.49 15.21 -0.53
N LEU A 305 13.38 14.72 -1.78
CA LEU A 305 14.13 13.59 -2.28
C LEU A 305 15.60 13.96 -2.58
N GLU A 306 15.85 15.21 -3.00
CA GLU A 306 17.20 15.71 -3.24
C GLU A 306 18.09 15.56 -2.00
N GLY A 307 17.56 15.90 -0.81
CA GLY A 307 18.29 15.77 0.46
C GLY A 307 18.56 14.33 0.90
N LEU A 308 17.93 13.34 0.26
CA LEU A 308 18.11 11.91 0.56
C LEU A 308 19.11 11.22 -0.36
N ILE A 309 19.53 11.89 -1.43
CA ILE A 309 20.36 11.31 -2.48
C ILE A 309 21.82 11.80 -2.33
N PRO A 310 22.80 10.89 -2.28
CA PRO A 310 24.22 11.26 -2.28
C PRO A 310 24.60 12.12 -3.48
N ASP A 311 25.47 13.11 -3.26
CA ASP A 311 25.90 14.06 -4.30
C ASP A 311 26.63 13.38 -5.49
N ASP A 312 27.24 12.22 -5.25
CA ASP A 312 27.96 11.42 -6.23
C ASP A 312 27.08 10.36 -6.90
N MET A 313 25.80 10.27 -6.55
CA MET A 313 24.89 9.31 -7.16
C MET A 313 24.70 9.61 -8.65
N ALA A 314 25.05 8.62 -9.45
CA ALA A 314 24.89 8.63 -10.89
C ALA A 314 24.48 7.24 -11.36
N PHE A 315 23.80 7.19 -12.50
CA PHE A 315 23.52 5.92 -13.18
C PHE A 315 24.39 5.79 -14.42
N GLU A 316 24.79 4.56 -14.71
CA GLU A 316 25.54 4.24 -15.90
C GLU A 316 24.60 3.89 -17.06
N ALA A 317 24.82 4.52 -18.21
CA ALA A 317 24.11 4.22 -19.43
C ALA A 317 25.08 3.92 -20.56
N THR A 318 24.71 3.02 -21.47
CA THR A 318 25.49 2.81 -22.70
C THR A 318 24.95 3.71 -23.81
N PHE A 319 25.79 4.60 -24.32
CA PHE A 319 25.48 5.47 -25.46
C PHE A 319 26.59 5.40 -26.50
N LEU A 320 26.24 5.09 -27.76
CA LEU A 320 27.19 4.90 -28.86
C LEU A 320 28.37 3.95 -28.51
N GLY A 321 28.10 2.88 -27.75
CA GLY A 321 29.11 1.90 -27.34
C GLY A 321 30.06 2.37 -26.24
N LYS A 322 29.83 3.54 -25.62
CA LYS A 322 30.55 4.00 -24.44
C LYS A 322 29.63 4.02 -23.22
N THR A 323 30.18 3.68 -22.07
CA THR A 323 29.51 3.92 -20.78
C THR A 323 29.59 5.41 -20.45
N ILE A 324 28.45 6.01 -20.18
CA ILE A 324 28.32 7.39 -19.72
C ILE A 324 27.79 7.37 -18.29
N SER A 325 28.33 8.23 -17.44
CA SER A 325 27.82 8.45 -16.08
C SER A 325 26.90 9.66 -16.09
N VAL A 326 25.65 9.46 -15.72
CA VAL A 326 24.63 10.52 -15.71
C VAL A 326 24.34 10.89 -14.25
N PRO A 327 24.70 12.10 -13.81
CA PRO A 327 24.49 12.51 -12.43
C PRO A 327 23.00 12.70 -12.15
N LEU A 328 22.52 12.16 -11.02
CA LEU A 328 21.10 12.22 -10.67
C LEU A 328 20.70 13.58 -10.12
N LYS A 329 21.59 14.23 -9.36
CA LYS A 329 21.30 15.50 -8.69
C LYS A 329 20.85 16.62 -9.64
N PRO A 330 21.56 16.93 -10.75
CA PRO A 330 21.10 17.95 -11.69
C PRO A 330 19.77 17.63 -12.36
N ILE A 331 19.42 16.34 -12.52
CA ILE A 331 18.13 15.93 -13.07
C ILE A 331 17.01 16.30 -12.09
N LEU A 332 17.20 16.01 -10.79
CA LEU A 332 16.22 16.32 -9.75
C LEU A 332 16.04 17.83 -9.57
N GLU A 333 17.13 18.60 -9.58
CA GLU A 333 17.07 20.07 -9.49
C GLU A 333 16.23 20.69 -10.61
N ASN A 334 16.27 20.10 -11.82
CA ASN A 334 15.52 20.59 -12.99
C ASN A 334 14.16 19.91 -13.18
N LEU A 335 13.86 18.87 -12.38
CA LEU A 335 12.64 18.08 -12.50
C LEU A 335 11.37 18.89 -12.22
N PRO A 336 11.30 19.78 -11.20
CA PRO A 336 10.12 20.62 -10.98
C PRO A 336 9.75 21.45 -12.22
N GLY A 337 10.73 22.15 -12.81
CA GLY A 337 10.48 22.93 -14.03
C GLY A 337 10.10 22.07 -15.24
N ALA A 338 10.70 20.89 -15.37
CA ALA A 338 10.32 19.94 -16.41
C ALA A 338 8.88 19.44 -16.23
N LEU A 339 8.46 19.11 -15.00
CA LEU A 339 7.10 18.70 -14.68
C LEU A 339 6.09 19.82 -14.92
N GLU A 340 6.42 21.07 -14.60
CA GLU A 340 5.57 22.22 -14.92
C GLU A 340 5.34 22.37 -16.43
N ALA A 341 6.39 22.19 -17.24
CA ALA A 341 6.33 22.25 -18.70
C ALA A 341 5.70 21.00 -19.36
N THR A 342 5.51 19.92 -18.61
CA THR A 342 5.03 18.63 -19.13
C THR A 342 3.60 18.72 -19.62
N THR A 343 3.31 18.21 -20.80
CA THR A 343 1.94 18.13 -21.36
C THR A 343 1.39 16.72 -21.41
N ALA A 344 2.26 15.71 -21.43
CA ALA A 344 1.91 14.29 -21.31
C ALA A 344 3.10 13.52 -20.76
N MET A 345 2.86 12.59 -19.85
CA MET A 345 3.91 11.76 -19.28
C MET A 345 3.32 10.42 -18.84
N GLU A 346 4.01 9.34 -19.15
CA GLU A 346 3.70 8.01 -18.63
C GLU A 346 4.98 7.46 -18.02
N VAL A 347 4.94 7.04 -16.76
CA VAL A 347 6.02 6.30 -16.13
C VAL A 347 5.43 5.06 -15.49
N GLY A 348 5.89 3.89 -15.89
CA GLY A 348 5.27 2.67 -15.43
C GLY A 348 6.09 1.40 -15.64
N LEU A 349 5.52 0.32 -15.15
CA LEU A 349 6.09 -1.01 -15.15
C LEU A 349 5.29 -1.89 -16.12
N LYS A 350 6.02 -2.66 -16.92
CA LYS A 350 5.48 -3.71 -17.77
C LYS A 350 5.65 -5.05 -17.08
N PHE A 351 4.62 -5.86 -17.16
CA PHE A 351 4.58 -7.21 -16.65
C PHE A 351 3.98 -8.17 -17.68
N ASN A 352 4.26 -9.45 -17.50
CA ASN A 352 3.64 -10.54 -18.24
C ASN A 352 2.91 -11.46 -17.26
N VAL A 353 1.87 -12.17 -17.72
CA VAL A 353 1.27 -13.24 -16.89
C VAL A 353 2.34 -14.28 -16.56
N THR A 354 2.39 -14.69 -15.29
CA THR A 354 3.27 -15.79 -14.86
C THR A 354 2.89 -17.08 -15.59
N GLU A 355 3.86 -17.70 -16.25
CA GLU A 355 3.69 -18.99 -16.97
C GLU A 355 3.46 -20.19 -16.05
#